data_AF-A0A7X3I6R4-F1
#
_entry.id   AF-A0A7X3I6R4-F1
#
_cell.length_a   1.000
_cell.length_b   1.000
_cell.length_c   1.000
_cell.angle_alpha   90.00
_cell.angle_beta   90.00
_cell.angle_gamma   90.00
#
_symmetry.space_group_name_H-M   'P 1'
#
loop_
_entity.id
_entity.type
_entity.pdbx_description
1 polymer ?
#
loop_
_entity_poly.entity_id
_entity_poly.type
_entity_poly.pdbx_seq_one_letter_code
_entity_poly.pdbx_strand_id
1 'polypeptide(L)'
;MDFDFIRHSVDTMDVMPPELKGRLNSYTPQWYGAVKNFVDTESGARICFDITKEYDADIVVRHACGGNERALIALKTLVLHDHMVANLERRINAIGRPFSAIHIRNTDYRTDYEQAIDQIKKSILLPVFVATDSSKCRDYCRKVFDDSNVISFSKLPDEEIPIHSTRNFLTPFERNSDAILDLVTLALSNEYYKIPLRVGSAFAYSNYSNLAELLVRNSGILISLLGQSASAKAIIERVIAWQSIGR
;
A
#
# COMPACT_ATOMS: atom_id res chain seq x y z
N MET A 1 5.63 2.41 -20.59
CA MET A 1 6.99 1.82 -20.59
C MET A 1 6.82 0.36 -20.23
N ASP A 2 7.39 -0.56 -21.00
CA ASP A 2 7.22 -1.99 -20.78
C ASP A 2 8.04 -2.45 -19.55
N PHE A 3 7.39 -3.13 -18.61
CA PHE A 3 8.03 -3.60 -17.38
C PHE A 3 9.12 -4.62 -17.67
N ASP A 4 8.93 -5.45 -18.70
CA ASP A 4 9.94 -6.43 -19.11
C ASP A 4 11.15 -5.71 -19.71
N PHE A 5 10.95 -4.65 -20.48
CA PHE A 5 12.06 -3.84 -20.98
C PHE A 5 12.89 -3.26 -19.83
N ILE A 6 12.25 -2.59 -18.86
CA ILE A 6 12.94 -2.00 -17.70
C ILE A 6 13.72 -3.08 -16.95
N ARG A 7 13.08 -4.21 -16.64
CA ARG A 7 13.70 -5.30 -15.88
C ARG A 7 14.98 -5.81 -16.52
N HIS A 8 15.05 -5.89 -17.85
CA HIS A 8 16.24 -6.37 -18.54
C HIS A 8 17.29 -5.29 -18.79
N SER A 9 16.92 -4.01 -18.71
CA SER A 9 17.83 -2.89 -19.02
C SER A 9 18.44 -2.20 -17.80
N VAL A 10 17.81 -2.29 -16.62
CA VAL A 10 18.28 -1.51 -15.44
C VAL A 10 19.70 -1.87 -15.02
N ASP A 11 20.11 -3.13 -15.14
CA ASP A 11 21.48 -3.53 -14.75
C ASP A 11 22.56 -2.97 -15.69
N THR A 12 22.20 -2.53 -16.90
CA THR A 12 23.14 -1.92 -17.85
C THR A 12 23.27 -0.41 -17.71
N MET A 13 22.38 0.23 -16.94
CA MET A 13 22.32 1.68 -16.77
C MET A 13 23.37 2.18 -15.79
N ASP A 14 23.80 3.43 -15.95
CA ASP A 14 24.60 4.12 -14.95
C ASP A 14 23.75 4.47 -13.73
N VAL A 15 24.26 4.19 -12.54
CA VAL A 15 23.50 4.26 -11.30
C VAL A 15 24.24 5.00 -10.19
N MET A 16 23.49 5.69 -9.34
CA MET A 16 23.95 6.25 -8.07
C MET A 16 23.16 5.59 -6.93
N PRO A 17 23.80 4.95 -5.93
CA PRO A 17 25.24 4.81 -5.76
C PRO A 17 25.88 3.84 -6.79
N PRO A 18 27.08 4.14 -7.31
CA PRO A 18 27.73 3.39 -8.39
C PRO A 18 28.03 1.93 -8.03
N GLU A 19 28.12 1.62 -6.75
CA GLU A 19 28.31 0.26 -6.24
C GLU A 19 27.14 -0.68 -6.62
N LEU A 20 25.97 -0.15 -6.97
CA LEU A 20 24.82 -0.94 -7.42
C LEU A 20 24.84 -1.26 -8.92
N LYS A 21 25.83 -0.77 -9.69
CA LYS A 21 25.90 -0.99 -11.14
C LYS A 21 25.95 -2.48 -11.46
N GLY A 22 25.13 -2.93 -12.41
CA GLY A 22 25.01 -4.35 -12.76
C GLY A 22 24.20 -5.21 -11.77
N ARG A 23 23.68 -4.63 -10.69
CA ARG A 23 23.01 -5.37 -9.60
C ARG A 23 21.66 -4.77 -9.18
N LEU A 24 21.07 -3.85 -9.95
CA LEU A 24 19.78 -3.24 -9.62
C LEU A 24 18.65 -4.26 -9.49
N ASN A 25 18.72 -5.39 -10.19
CA ASN A 25 17.76 -6.49 -10.04
C ASN A 25 18.05 -7.46 -8.89
N SER A 26 19.23 -7.41 -8.26
CA SER A 26 19.71 -8.48 -7.39
C SER A 26 20.35 -8.04 -6.07
N TYR A 27 20.61 -6.74 -5.88
CA TYR A 27 21.20 -6.23 -4.64
C TYR A 27 20.28 -6.43 -3.45
N THR A 28 20.87 -6.59 -2.27
CA THR A 28 20.13 -6.84 -1.02
C THR A 28 20.29 -5.66 -0.07
N PRO A 29 19.22 -4.90 0.23
CA PRO A 29 19.27 -3.80 1.18
C PRO A 29 19.16 -4.30 2.62
N GLN A 30 19.89 -3.68 3.55
CA GLN A 30 19.77 -3.92 4.99
C GLN A 30 19.77 -2.60 5.76
N TRP A 31 18.86 -2.46 6.74
CA TRP A 31 18.90 -1.34 7.67
C TRP A 31 20.14 -1.44 8.57
N TYR A 32 20.99 -0.41 8.52
CA TYR A 32 22.17 -0.29 9.36
C TYR A 32 22.01 0.85 10.37
N GLY A 33 21.81 0.47 11.64
CA GLY A 33 21.46 1.40 12.72
C GLY A 33 22.50 2.49 12.97
N ALA A 34 23.79 2.19 12.78
CA ALA A 34 24.88 3.15 13.00
C ALA A 34 24.80 4.36 12.06
N VAL A 35 24.38 4.14 10.80
CA VAL A 35 24.20 5.20 9.79
C VAL A 35 22.76 5.65 9.64
N LYS A 36 21.83 5.03 10.38
CA LYS A 36 20.37 5.27 10.31
C LYS A 36 19.85 5.26 8.87
N ASN A 37 20.30 4.29 8.08
CA ASN A 37 19.92 4.16 6.67
C ASN A 37 20.03 2.71 6.19
N PHE A 38 19.49 2.44 5.01
CA PHE A 38 19.73 1.21 4.28
C PHE A 38 21.11 1.23 3.61
N VAL A 39 21.80 0.11 3.69
CA VAL A 39 23.06 -0.16 3.00
C VAL A 39 22.88 -1.40 2.13
N ASP A 40 23.63 -1.49 1.04
CA ASP A 40 23.77 -2.74 0.29
C ASP A 40 24.63 -3.72 1.10
N THR A 41 24.15 -4.96 1.29
CA THR A 41 24.85 -5.94 2.13
C THR A 41 26.17 -6.42 1.54
N GLU A 42 26.35 -6.30 0.23
CA GLU A 42 27.57 -6.76 -0.45
C GLU A 42 28.66 -5.68 -0.44
N SER A 43 28.35 -4.46 -0.87
CA SER A 43 29.32 -3.35 -0.93
C SER A 43 29.43 -2.54 0.36
N GLY A 44 28.44 -2.63 1.26
CA GLY A 44 28.29 -1.72 2.39
C GLY A 44 27.89 -0.29 1.99
N ALA A 45 27.68 -0.01 0.70
CA ALA A 45 27.33 1.31 0.21
C ALA A 45 25.98 1.74 0.75
N ARG A 46 25.90 2.99 1.21
CA ARG A 46 24.64 3.59 1.66
C ARG A 46 23.72 3.79 0.45
N ILE A 47 22.50 3.28 0.52
CA ILE A 47 21.50 3.39 -0.56
C ILE A 47 20.73 4.71 -0.42
N CYS A 48 21.44 5.82 -0.64
CA CYS A 48 20.90 7.16 -0.52
C CYS A 48 21.69 8.12 -1.42
N PHE A 49 21.03 9.16 -1.89
CA PHE A 49 21.65 10.27 -2.59
C PHE A 49 21.26 11.62 -1.94
N ASP A 50 21.93 12.68 -2.33
CA ASP A 50 21.63 14.05 -1.96
C ASP A 50 20.58 14.62 -2.92
N ILE A 51 19.35 14.80 -2.42
CA ILE A 51 18.23 15.28 -3.24
C ILE A 51 18.42 16.71 -3.78
N THR A 52 19.41 17.44 -3.28
CA THR A 52 19.72 18.80 -3.71
C THR A 52 20.72 18.87 -4.86
N LYS A 53 21.21 17.71 -5.32
CA LYS A 53 22.20 17.60 -6.40
C LYS A 53 21.61 17.01 -7.67
N GLU A 54 22.17 17.43 -8.79
CA GLU A 54 22.01 16.78 -10.08
C GLU A 54 23.02 15.63 -10.21
N TYR A 55 22.64 14.60 -10.96
CA TYR A 55 23.43 13.40 -11.17
C TYR A 55 23.44 13.06 -12.65
N ASP A 56 24.62 12.76 -13.19
CA ASP A 56 24.80 12.29 -14.57
C ASP A 56 24.40 10.81 -14.75
N ALA A 57 23.99 10.13 -13.67
CA ALA A 57 23.55 8.73 -13.71
C ALA A 57 22.14 8.62 -14.30
N ASP A 58 21.89 7.56 -15.08
CA ASP A 58 20.56 7.23 -15.60
C ASP A 58 19.57 6.94 -14.46
N ILE A 59 20.04 6.33 -13.36
CA ILE A 59 19.22 5.93 -12.21
C ILE A 59 19.83 6.43 -10.89
N VAL A 60 19.00 7.04 -10.05
CA VAL A 60 19.34 7.36 -8.65
C VAL A 60 18.51 6.47 -7.70
N VAL A 61 19.17 5.75 -6.82
CA VAL A 61 18.54 4.78 -5.91
C VAL A 61 18.55 5.32 -4.50
N ARG A 62 17.37 5.29 -3.87
CA ARG A 62 17.21 5.65 -2.47
C ARG A 62 16.26 4.69 -1.77
N HIS A 63 16.73 4.14 -0.66
CA HIS A 63 15.89 3.38 0.26
C HIS A 63 15.66 4.25 1.49
N ALA A 64 14.41 4.60 1.74
CA ALA A 64 14.04 5.43 2.88
C ALA A 64 12.86 4.79 3.61
N CYS A 65 12.88 4.88 4.94
CA CYS A 65 11.76 4.49 5.78
C CYS A 65 11.20 5.71 6.51
N GLY A 66 9.91 5.68 6.80
CA GLY A 66 9.19 6.76 7.49
C GLY A 66 7.83 7.01 6.85
N GLY A 67 7.03 7.86 7.49
CA GLY A 67 5.72 8.27 6.98
C GLY A 67 5.35 9.62 7.56
N ASN A 68 4.81 10.50 6.73
CA ASN A 68 4.14 11.75 7.09
C ASN A 68 3.49 12.33 5.83
N GLU A 69 2.91 13.52 5.95
CA GLU A 69 2.23 14.22 4.85
C GLU A 69 3.12 14.47 3.62
N ARG A 70 4.46 14.46 3.75
CA ARG A 70 5.37 14.56 2.60
C ARG A 70 5.23 13.38 1.64
N ALA A 71 4.64 12.26 2.07
CA ALA A 71 4.28 11.16 1.18
C ALA A 71 3.35 11.64 0.04
N LEU A 72 2.48 12.63 0.28
CA LEU A 72 1.62 13.21 -0.76
C LEU A 72 2.41 13.91 -1.86
N ILE A 73 3.57 14.50 -1.54
CA ILE A 73 4.43 15.15 -2.54
C ILE A 73 4.98 14.09 -3.50
N ALA A 74 5.44 12.96 -2.97
CA ALA A 74 5.90 11.84 -3.79
C ALA A 74 4.76 11.25 -4.61
N LEU A 75 3.57 11.06 -4.02
CA LEU A 75 2.42 10.49 -4.72
C LEU A 75 1.92 11.35 -5.89
N LYS A 76 2.11 12.68 -5.85
CA LYS A 76 1.78 13.57 -6.97
C LYS A 76 2.62 13.31 -8.23
N THR A 77 3.78 12.69 -8.11
CA THR A 77 4.69 12.42 -9.23
C THR A 77 4.65 10.96 -9.67
N LEU A 78 3.79 10.14 -9.06
CA LEU A 78 3.67 8.72 -9.37
C LEU A 78 2.37 8.45 -10.14
N VAL A 79 2.41 7.41 -10.95
CA VAL A 79 1.23 6.85 -11.62
C VAL A 79 1.29 5.34 -11.49
N LEU A 80 0.15 4.72 -11.21
CA LEU A 80 0.04 3.26 -11.24
C LEU A 80 0.19 2.77 -12.67
N HIS A 81 0.91 1.68 -12.83
CA HIS A 81 1.02 1.02 -14.11
C HIS A 81 -0.36 0.45 -14.53
N ASP A 82 -0.67 0.47 -15.83
CA ASP A 82 -1.96 0.03 -16.37
C ASP A 82 -2.39 -1.37 -15.91
N HIS A 83 -1.46 -2.34 -15.86
CA HIS A 83 -1.73 -3.67 -15.31
C HIS A 83 -2.25 -3.64 -13.85
N MET A 84 -1.74 -2.75 -13.00
CA MET A 84 -2.22 -2.58 -11.62
C MET A 84 -3.60 -1.94 -11.63
N VAL A 85 -3.84 -0.95 -12.49
CA VAL A 85 -5.15 -0.29 -12.62
C VAL A 85 -6.21 -1.27 -13.12
N ALA A 86 -5.89 -2.14 -14.08
CA ALA A 86 -6.78 -3.21 -14.52
C ALA A 86 -7.07 -4.21 -13.38
N ASN A 87 -6.08 -4.52 -12.53
CA ASN A 87 -6.30 -5.35 -11.34
C ASN A 87 -7.19 -4.67 -10.32
N LEU A 88 -7.01 -3.36 -10.11
CA LEU A 88 -7.87 -2.55 -9.25
C LEU A 88 -9.30 -2.52 -9.77
N GLU A 89 -9.50 -2.35 -11.07
CA GLU A 89 -10.83 -2.35 -11.69
C GLU A 89 -11.56 -3.67 -11.41
N ARG A 90 -10.85 -4.81 -11.52
CA ARG A 90 -11.42 -6.12 -11.14
C ARG A 90 -11.82 -6.18 -9.67
N ARG A 91 -11.03 -5.62 -8.75
CA ARG A 91 -11.36 -5.54 -7.31
C ARG A 91 -12.60 -4.67 -7.08
N ILE A 92 -12.65 -3.49 -7.69
CA ILE A 92 -13.80 -2.57 -7.57
C ILE A 92 -15.07 -3.18 -8.16
N ASN A 93 -14.99 -3.88 -9.29
CA ASN A 93 -16.11 -4.60 -9.88
C ASN A 93 -16.59 -5.76 -8.99
N ALA A 94 -15.68 -6.46 -8.31
CA ALA A 94 -16.04 -7.50 -7.36
C ALA A 94 -16.76 -6.95 -6.11
N ILE A 95 -16.42 -5.74 -5.68
CA ILE A 95 -17.16 -5.02 -4.62
C ILE A 95 -18.56 -4.61 -5.13
N GLY A 96 -18.63 -4.07 -6.35
CA GLY A 96 -19.85 -3.92 -7.13
C GLY A 96 -20.82 -2.80 -6.70
N ARG A 97 -20.70 -2.28 -5.48
CA ARG A 97 -21.61 -1.27 -4.90
C ARG A 97 -20.88 -0.36 -3.90
N PRO A 98 -21.50 0.77 -3.47
CA PRO A 98 -20.94 1.61 -2.40
C PRO A 98 -20.55 0.78 -1.18
N PHE A 99 -19.40 1.08 -0.57
CA PHE A 99 -18.80 0.24 0.48
C PHE A 99 -18.04 1.06 1.52
N SER A 100 -17.99 0.56 2.75
CA SER A 100 -17.03 1.06 3.75
C SER A 100 -15.74 0.28 3.67
N ALA A 101 -14.64 0.90 4.09
CA ALA A 101 -13.34 0.25 4.17
C ALA A 101 -12.75 0.37 5.57
N ILE A 102 -12.14 -0.71 6.04
CA ILE A 102 -11.46 -0.77 7.33
C ILE A 102 -10.02 -1.20 7.10
N HIS A 103 -9.08 -0.48 7.72
CA HIS A 103 -7.70 -0.95 7.82
C HIS A 103 -7.33 -1.34 9.26
N ILE A 104 -6.83 -2.58 9.42
CA ILE A 104 -6.39 -3.15 10.69
C ILE A 104 -4.94 -3.66 10.55
N ARG A 105 -4.02 -3.08 11.32
CA ARG A 105 -2.63 -3.53 11.41
C ARG A 105 -2.43 -4.33 12.71
N ASN A 106 -2.28 -5.64 12.62
CA ASN A 106 -2.31 -6.52 13.80
C ASN A 106 -1.24 -7.63 13.81
N THR A 107 -0.09 -7.45 13.14
CA THR A 107 1.07 -8.35 13.25
C THR A 107 2.24 -7.77 14.07
N ASP A 108 3.12 -6.99 13.46
CA ASP A 108 4.22 -6.27 14.13
C ASP A 108 3.70 -5.18 15.07
N TYR A 109 2.54 -4.62 14.75
CA TYR A 109 1.73 -3.83 15.67
C TYR A 109 0.58 -4.66 16.23
N ARG A 110 0.00 -4.20 17.34
CA ARG A 110 -1.20 -4.79 17.93
C ARG A 110 -2.30 -3.75 18.02
N THR A 111 -3.53 -4.20 17.84
CA THR A 111 -4.75 -3.40 17.91
C THR A 111 -5.77 -4.11 18.79
N ASP A 112 -6.63 -3.35 19.48
CA ASP A 112 -7.82 -3.90 20.15
C ASP A 112 -8.99 -3.91 19.15
N TYR A 113 -8.76 -4.55 17.99
CA TYR A 113 -9.66 -4.47 16.83
C TYR A 113 -11.07 -5.00 17.13
N GLU A 114 -11.22 -6.01 17.99
CA GLU A 114 -12.54 -6.56 18.32
C GLU A 114 -13.46 -5.50 18.92
N GLN A 115 -12.97 -4.77 19.92
CA GLN A 115 -13.71 -3.69 20.55
C GLN A 115 -14.02 -2.56 19.56
N ALA A 116 -13.04 -2.17 18.74
CA ALA A 116 -13.23 -1.09 17.77
C ALA A 116 -14.26 -1.47 16.69
N ILE A 117 -14.22 -2.71 16.19
CA ILE A 117 -15.20 -3.25 15.24
C ILE A 117 -16.59 -3.31 15.87
N ASP A 118 -16.70 -3.78 17.11
CA ASP A 118 -17.98 -3.84 17.83
C ASP A 118 -18.63 -2.46 18.04
N GLN A 119 -17.83 -1.41 18.14
CA GLN A 119 -18.32 -0.02 18.26
C GLN A 119 -18.88 0.52 16.94
N ILE A 120 -18.26 0.20 15.80
CA ILE A 120 -18.67 0.73 14.49
C ILE A 120 -19.69 -0.15 13.77
N LYS A 121 -19.94 -1.39 14.23
CA LYS A 121 -20.67 -2.37 13.42
C LYS A 121 -22.11 -2.02 13.06
N LYS A 122 -22.75 -1.15 13.85
CA LYS A 122 -24.13 -0.71 13.60
C LYS A 122 -24.24 0.49 12.66
N SER A 123 -23.13 1.20 12.43
CA SER A 123 -23.10 2.43 11.64
C SER A 123 -22.38 2.27 10.31
N ILE A 124 -21.78 1.10 10.05
CA ILE A 124 -20.98 0.86 8.85
C ILE A 124 -21.87 0.55 7.64
N LEU A 125 -21.53 1.11 6.49
CA LEU A 125 -22.11 0.71 5.21
C LEU A 125 -21.56 -0.65 4.76
N LEU A 126 -22.48 -1.56 4.38
CA LEU A 126 -22.13 -2.88 3.82
C LEU A 126 -22.22 -2.86 2.29
N PRO A 127 -21.30 -3.55 1.58
CA PRO A 127 -20.29 -4.45 2.09
C PRO A 127 -19.09 -3.69 2.68
N VAL A 128 -18.25 -4.39 3.43
CA VAL A 128 -17.03 -3.83 4.01
C VAL A 128 -15.80 -4.43 3.36
N PHE A 129 -14.93 -3.58 2.83
CA PHE A 129 -13.59 -3.97 2.42
C PHE A 129 -12.65 -3.95 3.62
N VAL A 130 -12.00 -5.07 3.93
CA VAL A 130 -11.07 -5.20 5.05
C VAL A 130 -9.66 -5.43 4.52
N ALA A 131 -8.82 -4.41 4.69
CA ALA A 131 -7.38 -4.51 4.49
C ALA A 131 -6.71 -4.79 5.85
N THR A 132 -6.03 -5.92 5.95
CA THR A 132 -5.33 -6.31 7.18
C THR A 132 -4.16 -7.21 6.86
N ASP A 133 -3.21 -7.32 7.78
CA ASP A 133 -2.11 -8.26 7.75
C ASP A 133 -2.33 -9.49 8.64
N SER A 134 -3.53 -9.65 9.23
CA SER A 134 -3.87 -10.72 10.17
C SER A 134 -5.11 -11.49 9.71
N SER A 135 -4.97 -12.82 9.55
CA SER A 135 -6.08 -13.70 9.18
C SER A 135 -7.15 -13.70 10.26
N LYS A 136 -6.75 -13.65 11.54
CA LYS A 136 -7.66 -13.54 12.68
C LYS A 136 -8.52 -12.26 12.64
N CYS A 137 -7.94 -11.12 12.26
CA CYS A 137 -8.71 -9.88 12.13
C CYS A 137 -9.76 -9.98 11.03
N ARG A 138 -9.40 -10.53 9.86
CA ARG A 138 -10.33 -10.76 8.75
C ARG A 138 -11.46 -11.69 9.16
N ASP A 139 -11.13 -12.81 9.82
CA ASP A 139 -12.11 -13.82 10.20
C ASP A 139 -13.05 -13.31 11.31
N TYR A 140 -12.55 -12.48 12.23
CA TYR A 140 -13.39 -11.76 13.18
C TYR A 140 -14.36 -10.79 12.47
N CYS A 141 -13.89 -10.02 11.49
CA CYS A 141 -14.76 -9.14 10.69
C CYS A 141 -15.85 -9.94 9.98
N ARG A 142 -15.52 -11.09 9.37
CA ARG A 142 -16.50 -12.00 8.73
C ARG A 142 -17.57 -12.47 9.70
N LYS A 143 -17.18 -12.80 10.93
CA LYS A 143 -18.12 -13.17 11.99
C LYS A 143 -19.06 -12.01 12.37
N VAL A 144 -18.55 -10.77 12.45
CA VAL A 144 -19.33 -9.61 12.89
C VAL A 144 -20.25 -9.06 11.79
N PHE A 145 -19.77 -9.00 10.55
CA PHE A 145 -20.46 -8.38 9.42
C PHE A 145 -21.21 -9.34 8.51
N ASP A 146 -21.18 -10.63 8.84
CA ASP A 146 -21.53 -11.74 7.97
C ASP A 146 -20.53 -11.93 6.80
N ASP A 147 -20.17 -13.18 6.53
CA ASP A 147 -19.11 -13.51 5.57
C ASP A 147 -19.40 -12.96 4.16
N SER A 148 -20.69 -12.96 3.79
CA SER A 148 -21.18 -12.45 2.52
C SER A 148 -20.95 -10.94 2.30
N ASN A 149 -20.71 -10.18 3.38
CA ASN A 149 -20.47 -8.73 3.31
C ASN A 149 -19.00 -8.33 3.52
N VAL A 150 -18.10 -9.26 3.84
CA VAL A 150 -16.68 -8.95 4.05
C VAL A 150 -15.86 -9.29 2.82
N ILE A 151 -15.20 -8.27 2.27
CA ILE A 151 -14.38 -8.38 1.08
C ILE A 151 -12.93 -8.15 1.47
N SER A 152 -12.03 -9.03 1.04
CA SER A 152 -10.58 -8.88 1.21
C SER A 152 -9.89 -9.57 0.03
N PHE A 153 -8.82 -8.96 -0.48
CA PHE A 153 -8.14 -9.44 -1.69
C PHE A 153 -6.72 -9.94 -1.41
N SER A 154 -6.02 -9.30 -0.47
CA SER A 154 -4.65 -9.68 -0.12
C SER A 154 -4.58 -11.10 0.41
N LYS A 155 -3.58 -11.84 -0.06
CA LYS A 155 -3.24 -13.15 0.50
C LYS A 155 -2.59 -12.94 1.87
N LEU A 156 -3.10 -13.61 2.88
CA LEU A 156 -2.60 -13.55 4.25
C LEU A 156 -1.90 -14.86 4.61
N PRO A 157 -0.74 -14.81 5.28
CA PRO A 157 -0.15 -16.01 5.84
C PRO A 157 -1.07 -16.60 6.92
N ASP A 158 -1.02 -17.92 7.11
CA ASP A 158 -1.74 -18.58 8.20
C ASP A 158 -1.17 -18.19 9.58
N GLU A 159 0.12 -17.87 9.61
CA GLU A 159 0.83 -17.43 10.80
C GLU A 159 0.64 -15.93 11.06
N GLU A 160 0.51 -15.55 12.33
CA GLU A 160 0.35 -14.16 12.78
C GLU A 160 1.69 -13.39 12.83
N ILE A 161 2.42 -13.46 11.72
CA ILE A 161 3.70 -12.79 11.52
C ILE A 161 3.59 -11.73 10.41
N PRO A 162 4.40 -10.66 10.47
CA PRO A 162 4.32 -9.61 9.46
C PRO A 162 4.59 -10.16 8.06
N ILE A 163 3.75 -9.78 7.09
CA ILE A 163 3.86 -10.24 5.69
C ILE A 163 5.21 -9.86 5.04
N HIS A 164 5.88 -8.82 5.53
CA HIS A 164 7.22 -8.48 5.05
C HIS A 164 8.33 -9.38 5.61
N SER A 165 8.03 -10.12 6.68
CA SER A 165 8.93 -11.07 7.35
C SER A 165 8.71 -12.52 6.90
N THR A 166 7.57 -12.83 6.25
CA THR A 166 7.30 -14.15 5.69
C THR A 166 8.16 -14.41 4.46
N ARG A 167 9.16 -15.29 4.61
CA ARG A 167 9.95 -15.77 3.47
C ARG A 167 9.11 -16.74 2.64
N ASN A 168 9.26 -16.68 1.31
CA ASN A 168 8.65 -17.61 0.35
C ASN A 168 7.11 -17.69 0.32
N PHE A 169 6.39 -16.78 0.99
CA PHE A 169 4.92 -16.74 0.94
C PHE A 169 4.41 -16.02 -0.32
N LEU A 170 4.95 -14.84 -0.59
CA LEU A 170 4.71 -14.05 -1.79
C LEU A 170 6.03 -13.52 -2.31
N THR A 171 6.14 -13.33 -3.62
CA THR A 171 7.22 -12.52 -4.16
C THR A 171 7.10 -11.08 -3.65
N PRO A 172 8.21 -10.34 -3.52
CA PRO A 172 8.15 -8.92 -3.15
C PRO A 172 7.23 -8.11 -4.07
N PHE A 173 7.21 -8.44 -5.36
CA PHE A 173 6.34 -7.81 -6.34
C PHE A 173 4.86 -8.03 -6.04
N GLU A 174 4.44 -9.28 -5.83
CA GLU A 174 3.04 -9.60 -5.51
C GLU A 174 2.60 -8.94 -4.21
N ARG A 175 3.41 -9.06 -3.15
CA ARG A 175 3.11 -8.46 -1.85
C ARG A 175 2.96 -6.95 -1.93
N ASN A 176 3.88 -6.27 -2.61
CA ASN A 176 3.84 -4.82 -2.75
C ASN A 176 2.66 -4.39 -3.65
N SER A 177 2.38 -5.15 -4.71
CA SER A 177 1.23 -4.90 -5.58
C SER A 177 -0.08 -5.00 -4.81
N ASP A 178 -0.27 -6.06 -4.02
CA ASP A 178 -1.43 -6.24 -3.17
C ASP A 178 -1.57 -5.12 -2.15
N ALA A 179 -0.47 -4.75 -1.46
CA ALA A 179 -0.48 -3.65 -0.50
C ALA A 179 -0.79 -2.29 -1.15
N ILE A 180 -0.32 -2.03 -2.38
CA ILE A 180 -0.67 -0.79 -3.10
C ILE A 180 -2.14 -0.80 -3.52
N LEU A 181 -2.62 -1.92 -4.04
CA LEU A 181 -4.02 -2.05 -4.49
C LEU A 181 -5.00 -1.97 -3.32
N ASP A 182 -4.66 -2.55 -2.16
CA ASP A 182 -5.45 -2.40 -0.94
C ASP A 182 -5.48 -0.93 -0.48
N LEU A 183 -4.34 -0.22 -0.52
CA LEU A 183 -4.25 1.18 -0.11
C LEU A 183 -5.19 2.06 -0.96
N VAL A 184 -5.18 1.83 -2.27
CA VAL A 184 -6.01 2.56 -3.22
C VAL A 184 -7.47 2.16 -3.07
N THR A 185 -7.77 0.88 -2.82
CA THR A 185 -9.15 0.41 -2.55
C THR A 185 -9.70 1.03 -1.27
N LEU A 186 -8.91 1.11 -0.19
CA LEU A 186 -9.28 1.84 1.03
C LEU A 186 -9.61 3.30 0.73
N ALA A 187 -8.83 3.95 -0.13
CA ALA A 187 -8.99 5.37 -0.45
C ALA A 187 -10.19 5.67 -1.36
N LEU A 188 -10.67 4.67 -2.11
CA LEU A 188 -11.83 4.75 -3.00
C LEU A 188 -13.17 4.46 -2.29
N SER A 189 -13.16 4.14 -1.00
CA SER A 189 -14.37 3.79 -0.26
C SER A 189 -15.29 4.99 -0.03
N ASN A 190 -16.55 4.71 0.29
CA ASN A 190 -17.51 5.74 0.71
C ASN A 190 -17.23 6.20 2.14
N GLU A 191 -16.83 5.27 3.00
CA GLU A 191 -16.47 5.52 4.38
C GLU A 191 -15.15 4.81 4.69
N TYR A 192 -14.23 5.50 5.38
CA TYR A 192 -12.95 4.93 5.75
C TYR A 192 -12.78 4.91 7.27
N TYR A 193 -12.52 3.73 7.82
CA TYR A 193 -12.29 3.50 9.24
C TYR A 193 -10.86 3.01 9.47
N LYS A 194 -10.09 3.82 10.19
CA LYS A 194 -8.77 3.43 10.69
C LYS A 194 -8.90 2.91 12.12
N ILE A 195 -8.41 1.70 12.36
CA ILE A 195 -8.43 1.12 13.72
C ILE A 195 -7.18 1.59 14.48
N PRO A 196 -7.33 2.09 15.72
CA PRO A 196 -6.20 2.56 16.52
C PRO A 196 -5.32 1.41 16.97
N LEU A 197 -4.01 1.68 17.01
CA LEU A 197 -3.04 0.78 17.64
C LEU A 197 -3.26 0.77 19.15
N ARG A 198 -2.90 -0.35 19.79
CA ARG A 198 -3.00 -0.50 21.24
C ARG A 198 -2.16 0.57 21.95
N VAL A 199 -2.68 1.07 23.07
CA VAL A 199 -1.99 2.01 23.96
C VAL A 199 -0.60 1.51 24.31
N GLY A 200 0.40 2.39 24.21
CA GLY A 200 1.82 2.06 24.38
C GLY A 200 2.57 1.83 23.06
N SER A 201 1.88 1.78 21.92
CA SER A 201 2.52 1.85 20.61
C SER A 201 3.15 3.23 20.38
N ALA A 202 4.26 3.28 19.63
CA ALA A 202 4.92 4.54 19.27
C ALA A 202 4.04 5.49 18.43
N PHE A 203 2.98 4.95 17.82
CA PHE A 203 2.02 5.67 17.01
C PHE A 203 0.60 5.33 17.44
N ALA A 204 -0.34 6.28 17.31
CA ALA A 204 -1.75 6.04 17.57
C ALA A 204 -2.43 5.19 16.47
N TYR A 205 -1.93 5.29 15.24
CA TYR A 205 -2.41 4.56 14.06
C TYR A 205 -1.22 4.09 13.23
N SER A 206 -1.40 3.03 12.43
CA SER A 206 -0.37 2.63 11.49
C SER A 206 -0.13 3.71 10.43
N ASN A 207 1.12 3.87 9.96
CA ASN A 207 1.44 4.82 8.89
C ASN A 207 0.69 4.49 7.59
N TYR A 208 0.38 3.22 7.36
CA TYR A 208 -0.45 2.79 6.24
C TYR A 208 -1.90 3.29 6.36
N SER A 209 -2.49 3.22 7.57
CA SER A 209 -3.81 3.81 7.84
C SER A 209 -3.82 5.32 7.60
N ASN A 210 -2.78 6.01 8.07
CA ASN A 210 -2.66 7.46 7.90
C ASN A 210 -2.50 7.82 6.41
N LEU A 211 -1.75 7.02 5.63
CA LEU A 211 -1.60 7.24 4.20
C LEU A 211 -2.92 7.04 3.44
N ALA A 212 -3.69 6.02 3.80
CA ALA A 212 -5.04 5.81 3.24
C ALA A 212 -5.95 7.01 3.52
N GLU A 213 -5.99 7.50 4.77
CA GLU A 213 -6.77 8.69 5.12
C GLU A 213 -6.32 9.93 4.34
N LEU A 214 -5.01 10.14 4.18
CA LEU A 214 -4.49 11.24 3.39
C LEU A 214 -4.97 11.16 1.93
N LEU A 215 -5.03 9.97 1.34
CA LEU A 215 -5.56 9.78 -0.01
C LEU A 215 -7.07 10.02 -0.08
N VAL A 216 -7.85 9.54 0.90
CA VAL A 216 -9.30 9.81 1.01
C VAL A 216 -9.56 11.32 1.00
N ARG A 217 -8.78 12.08 1.76
CA ARG A 217 -8.91 13.55 1.86
C ARG A 217 -8.38 14.32 0.65
N ASN A 218 -7.63 13.67 -0.24
CA ASN A 218 -6.97 14.31 -1.39
C ASN A 218 -7.31 13.57 -2.69
N SER A 219 -8.60 13.53 -3.04
CA SER A 219 -9.12 12.81 -4.20
C SER A 219 -8.45 13.18 -5.53
N GLY A 220 -7.99 14.43 -5.70
CA GLY A 220 -7.23 14.83 -6.89
C GLY A 220 -5.89 14.07 -7.05
N ILE A 221 -5.20 13.78 -5.95
CA ILE A 221 -3.97 12.98 -5.95
C ILE A 221 -4.33 11.51 -6.24
N LEU A 222 -5.39 10.99 -5.62
CA LEU A 222 -5.87 9.63 -5.86
C LEU A 222 -6.23 9.41 -7.34
N ILE A 223 -6.95 10.34 -7.95
CA ILE A 223 -7.29 10.31 -9.38
C ILE A 223 -6.02 10.37 -10.24
N SER A 224 -5.09 11.26 -9.91
CA SER A 224 -3.81 11.35 -10.62
C SER A 224 -3.02 10.05 -10.57
N LEU A 225 -3.02 9.34 -9.42
CA LEU A 225 -2.35 8.05 -9.27
C LEU A 225 -2.93 6.97 -10.18
N LEU A 226 -4.23 6.99 -10.47
CA LEU A 226 -4.87 6.02 -11.37
C LEU A 226 -4.44 6.20 -12.85
N GLY A 227 -3.92 7.37 -13.22
CA GLY A 227 -3.54 7.67 -14.60
C GLY A 227 -4.76 7.91 -15.50
N GLN A 228 -4.60 7.61 -16.80
CA GLN A 228 -5.57 7.99 -17.85
C GLN A 228 -6.09 6.81 -18.68
N SER A 229 -5.83 5.58 -18.24
CA SER A 229 -6.28 4.36 -18.93
C SER A 229 -7.81 4.22 -18.94
N ALA A 230 -8.35 3.38 -19.82
CA ALA A 230 -9.79 3.11 -19.86
C ALA A 230 -10.29 2.54 -18.52
N SER A 231 -9.54 1.62 -17.91
CA SER A 231 -9.81 1.08 -16.57
C SER A 231 -9.83 2.17 -15.50
N ALA A 232 -8.90 3.14 -15.55
CA ALA A 232 -8.89 4.26 -14.61
C ALA A 232 -10.19 5.07 -14.69
N LYS A 233 -10.63 5.40 -15.92
CA LYS A 233 -11.88 6.14 -16.16
C LYS A 233 -13.09 5.36 -15.62
N ALA A 234 -13.18 4.07 -15.91
CA ALA A 234 -14.26 3.21 -15.44
C ALA A 234 -14.35 3.14 -13.90
N ILE A 235 -13.20 3.06 -13.21
CA ILE A 235 -13.14 3.13 -11.74
C ILE A 235 -13.66 4.48 -11.25
N ILE A 236 -13.17 5.58 -11.82
CA ILE A 236 -13.51 6.94 -11.39
C ILE A 236 -15.00 7.22 -11.57
N GLU A 237 -15.55 6.92 -12.76
CA GLU A 237 -16.98 7.11 -13.07
C GLU A 237 -17.86 6.35 -12.08
N ARG A 238 -17.49 5.11 -11.77
CA ARG A 238 -18.22 4.26 -10.83
C ARG A 238 -18.16 4.80 -9.40
N VAL A 239 -16.99 5.19 -8.92
CA VAL A 239 -16.83 5.74 -7.56
C VAL A 239 -17.55 7.08 -7.41
N ILE A 240 -17.51 7.95 -8.43
CA ILE A 240 -18.30 9.18 -8.45
C ILE A 240 -19.80 8.86 -8.36
N ALA A 241 -20.29 7.89 -9.14
CA ALA A 241 -21.68 7.46 -9.06
C ALA A 241 -22.04 6.98 -7.65
N TRP A 242 -21.19 6.18 -7.01
CA TRP A 242 -21.39 5.72 -5.63
C TRP A 242 -21.42 6.85 -4.59
N GLN A 243 -20.61 7.89 -4.77
CA GLN A 243 -20.57 9.03 -3.86
C GLN A 243 -21.79 9.95 -4.03
N SER A 244 -22.39 9.98 -5.23
CA SER A 244 -23.62 10.76 -5.49
C SER A 244 -24.89 10.16 -4.88
N ILE A 245 -24.90 8.86 -4.59
CA ILE A 245 -26.04 8.14 -4.00
C ILE A 245 -26.12 8.33 -2.48
N GLY A 246 -25.02 8.74 -1.83
CA GLY A 246 -24.90 8.90 -0.37
C GLY A 246 -25.00 10.34 0.14
N ARG A 247 -25.46 11.31 -0.66
CA ARG A 247 -25.72 12.69 -0.24
C ARG A 247 -27.18 13.08 -0.40
#